data_AF-A0A9D1BPQ1-F1
#
_entry.id   AF-A0A9D1BPQ1-F1
#
_cell.length_a   1.000
_cell.length_b   1.000
_cell.length_c   1.000
_cell.angle_alpha   90.00
_cell.angle_beta   90.00
_cell.angle_gamma   90.00
#
_symmetry.space_group_name_H-M   'P 1'
#
loop_
_entity.id
_entity.type
_entity.pdbx_description
1 polymer ?
#
loop_
_entity_poly.entity_id
_entity_poly.type
_entity_poly.pdbx_seq_one_letter_code
_entity_poly.pdbx_strand_id
1 'polypeptide(L)'
;MWRELISREPGRVLSSMAKNPVSDIGSVLKTGLSKSLISLVIKVATAGLTYLMFVALSRAMGEEAYGLFAFGFSLATMLSIGASMGQQTAILRFWPEDEVAGQPEKARNAVRSGWALVLIAGLALSLILVLVAGVLGWIEGNMWAYAHLFAAALLVLPMAGAEYGSSVLRSQGSVWSALVPRDI
;
A
#
# COMPACT_ATOMS: atom_id res chain seq x y z
N MET A 1 58.43 -27.77 21.22
CA MET A 1 57.59 -26.68 20.67
C MET A 1 56.09 -27.04 20.79
N TRP A 2 55.63 -27.40 21.99
CA TRP A 2 54.21 -27.76 22.27
C TRP A 2 53.75 -27.27 23.65
N ARG A 3 54.59 -26.49 24.36
CA ARG A 3 54.35 -26.06 25.74
C ARG A 3 53.89 -24.59 25.87
N GLU A 4 53.69 -23.86 24.77
CA GLU A 4 53.35 -22.41 24.81
C GLU A 4 51.89 -22.07 24.50
N LEU A 5 51.00 -23.04 24.26
CA LEU A 5 49.59 -22.74 23.92
C LEU A 5 48.60 -22.81 25.10
N ILE A 6 49.07 -23.01 26.34
CA ILE A 6 48.21 -23.16 27.53
C ILE A 6 48.37 -21.95 28.48
N SER A 7 48.26 -20.72 27.95
CA SER A 7 48.23 -19.50 28.79
C SER A 7 47.18 -18.47 28.38
N ARG A 8 46.22 -18.81 27.53
CA ARG A 8 45.10 -17.91 27.23
C ARG A 8 43.98 -18.11 28.23
N GLU A 9 43.87 -17.15 29.15
CA GLU A 9 42.88 -17.08 30.23
C GLU A 9 41.45 -17.40 29.76
N PRO A 10 40.78 -18.42 30.33
CA PRO A 10 39.40 -18.77 29.96
C PRO A 10 38.34 -17.81 30.53
N GLY A 11 38.72 -16.78 31.30
CA GLY A 11 37.77 -15.92 32.03
C GLY A 11 37.21 -14.73 31.25
N ARG A 12 37.86 -14.27 30.17
CA ARG A 12 37.49 -13.01 29.50
C ARG A 12 36.40 -13.14 28.44
N VAL A 13 36.19 -14.35 27.91
CA VAL A 13 35.25 -14.59 26.81
C VAL A 13 33.81 -14.83 27.31
N LEU A 14 33.65 -15.31 28.55
CA LEU A 14 32.33 -15.58 29.14
C LEU A 14 31.63 -14.31 29.69
N SER A 15 32.38 -13.21 29.89
CA SER A 15 31.85 -11.95 30.41
C SER A 15 31.13 -11.08 29.37
N SER A 16 31.37 -11.26 28.07
CA SER A 16 30.72 -10.46 27.02
C SER A 16 29.40 -11.05 26.52
N MET A 17 29.09 -12.30 26.88
CA MET A 17 27.86 -13.00 26.48
C MET A 17 26.74 -12.93 27.53
N ALA A 18 26.97 -12.31 28.69
CA ALA A 18 25.96 -12.12 29.73
C ALA A 18 25.17 -10.80 29.56
N LYS A 19 24.76 -10.46 28.34
CA LYS A 19 23.73 -9.43 28.16
C LYS A 19 22.39 -10.09 28.53
N ASN A 20 21.84 -9.73 29.69
CA ASN A 20 20.62 -10.34 30.22
C ASN A 20 19.50 -10.38 29.15
N PRO A 21 19.02 -11.57 28.72
CA PRO A 21 18.00 -11.70 27.66
C PRO A 21 16.70 -10.98 28.00
N VAL A 22 16.41 -10.78 29.29
CA VAL A 22 15.24 -10.05 29.78
C VAL A 22 15.27 -8.56 29.41
N SER A 23 16.47 -7.93 29.35
CA SER A 23 16.58 -6.52 28.93
C SER A 23 16.36 -6.33 27.43
N ASP A 24 16.60 -7.37 26.64
CA ASP A 24 16.50 -7.37 25.18
C ASP A 24 15.04 -7.55 24.71
N ILE A 25 14.25 -8.36 25.43
CA ILE A 25 12.81 -8.50 25.16
C ILE A 25 12.07 -7.20 25.46
N GLY A 26 12.40 -6.53 26.57
CA GLY A 26 11.77 -5.27 26.96
C GLY A 26 12.06 -4.13 25.98
N SER A 27 13.26 -4.07 25.39
CA SER A 27 13.62 -3.05 24.40
C SER A 27 12.95 -3.32 23.04
N VAL A 28 12.89 -4.59 22.61
CA VAL A 28 12.19 -5.01 21.38
C VAL A 28 10.69 -4.76 21.49
N LEU A 29 10.06 -5.10 22.62
CA LEU A 29 8.64 -4.82 22.88
C LEU A 29 8.35 -3.32 22.88
N LYS A 30 9.16 -2.51 23.57
CA LYS A 30 8.98 -1.04 23.58
C LYS A 30 9.11 -0.46 22.18
N THR A 31 10.10 -0.90 21.41
CA THR A 31 10.36 -0.38 20.06
C THR A 31 9.27 -0.82 19.08
N GLY A 32 8.81 -2.08 19.16
CA GLY A 32 7.69 -2.59 18.37
C GLY A 32 6.36 -1.90 18.70
N LEU A 33 6.08 -1.69 19.98
CA LEU A 33 4.88 -1.00 20.46
C LEU A 33 4.86 0.46 20.02
N SER A 34 5.96 1.20 20.19
CA SER A 34 6.05 2.60 19.75
C SER A 34 5.83 2.75 18.24
N LYS A 35 6.46 1.88 17.42
CA LYS A 35 6.25 1.90 15.96
C LYS A 35 4.79 1.62 15.58
N SER A 36 4.17 0.65 16.25
CA SER A 36 2.77 0.29 16.03
C SER A 36 1.81 1.42 16.42
N LEU A 37 2.09 2.11 17.54
CA LEU A 37 1.30 3.25 17.99
C LEU A 37 1.39 4.43 17.02
N ILE A 38 2.59 4.74 16.52
CA ILE A 38 2.76 5.80 15.51
C ILE A 38 1.99 5.43 14.23
N SER A 39 2.10 4.18 13.75
CA SER A 39 1.34 3.71 12.58
C SER A 39 -0.17 3.81 12.79
N LEU A 40 -0.65 3.49 13.99
CA LEU A 40 -2.06 3.61 14.35
C LEU A 40 -2.53 5.08 14.32
N VAL A 41 -1.78 5.99 14.93
CA VAL A 41 -2.10 7.42 14.92
C VAL A 41 -2.20 7.95 13.49
N ILE A 42 -1.27 7.56 12.62
CA ILE A 42 -1.29 7.95 11.20
C ILE A 42 -2.53 7.42 10.50
N LYS A 43 -2.88 6.14 10.69
CA LYS A 43 -4.10 5.55 10.11
C LYS A 43 -5.37 6.26 10.58
N VAL A 44 -5.45 6.59 11.87
CA VAL A 44 -6.59 7.30 12.45
C VAL A 44 -6.67 8.73 11.90
N ALA A 45 -5.54 9.43 11.80
CA ALA A 45 -5.49 10.78 11.23
C ALA A 45 -5.91 10.78 9.75
N THR A 46 -5.40 9.85 8.94
CA THR A 46 -5.81 9.65 7.54
C THR A 46 -7.30 9.35 7.42
N ALA A 47 -7.83 8.43 8.23
CA ALA A 47 -9.25 8.11 8.22
C ALA A 47 -10.12 9.31 8.63
N GLY A 48 -9.68 10.06 9.65
CA GLY A 48 -10.35 11.29 10.09
C GLY A 48 -10.36 12.37 9.00
N LEU A 49 -9.23 12.59 8.33
CA LEU A 49 -9.14 13.54 7.22
C LEU A 49 -10.04 13.14 6.05
N THR A 50 -10.02 11.86 5.68
CA THR A 50 -10.89 11.31 4.64
C THR A 50 -12.36 11.51 4.99
N TYR A 51 -12.74 11.22 6.22
CA TYR A 51 -14.11 11.43 6.70
C TYR A 51 -14.52 12.91 6.64
N LEU A 52 -13.67 13.82 7.14
CA LEU A 52 -13.93 15.26 7.09
C LEU A 52 -14.09 15.77 5.65
N MET A 53 -13.29 15.24 4.71
CA MET A 53 -13.44 15.55 3.28
C MET A 53 -14.81 15.11 2.76
N PHE A 54 -15.26 13.90 3.05
CA PHE A 54 -16.60 13.44 2.63
C PHE A 54 -17.72 14.25 3.28
N VAL A 55 -17.60 14.61 4.55
CA VAL A 55 -18.55 15.50 5.23
C VAL A 55 -18.59 16.86 4.56
N ALA A 56 -17.43 17.47 4.28
CA ALA A 56 -17.36 18.77 3.62
C ALA A 56 -18.02 18.72 2.22
N LEU A 57 -17.75 17.67 1.43
CA LEU A 57 -18.39 17.46 0.13
C LEU A 57 -19.89 17.27 0.25
N SER A 58 -20.36 16.46 1.21
CA SER A 58 -21.80 16.25 1.45
C SER A 58 -22.55 17.53 1.84
N ARG A 59 -21.86 18.49 2.47
CA ARG A 59 -22.43 19.79 2.85
C ARG A 59 -22.35 20.83 1.74
N ALA A 60 -21.35 20.73 0.88
CA ALA A 60 -21.14 21.64 -0.25
C ALA A 60 -22.01 21.28 -1.47
N MET A 61 -22.33 19.99 -1.62
CA MET A 61 -23.13 19.45 -2.72
C MET A 61 -24.59 19.24 -2.30
N GLY A 62 -25.51 19.28 -3.27
CA GLY A 62 -26.88 18.80 -3.05
C GLY A 62 -26.92 17.28 -2.85
N GLU A 63 -28.00 16.77 -2.25
CA GLU A 63 -28.16 15.35 -1.91
C GLU A 63 -27.96 14.42 -3.12
N GLU A 64 -28.59 14.75 -4.25
CA GLU A 64 -28.48 14.00 -5.50
C GLU A 64 -27.04 13.98 -6.03
N ALA A 65 -26.40 15.16 -6.10
CA ALA A 65 -25.04 15.29 -6.62
C ALA A 65 -24.01 14.55 -5.74
N TYR A 66 -24.17 14.61 -4.43
CA TYR A 66 -23.33 13.86 -3.50
C TYR A 66 -23.54 12.34 -3.65
N GLY A 67 -24.78 11.89 -3.85
CA GLY A 67 -25.10 10.48 -4.09
C GLY A 67 -24.40 9.93 -5.33
N LEU A 68 -24.45 10.67 -6.44
CA LEU A 68 -23.76 10.29 -7.68
C LEU A 68 -22.23 10.29 -7.52
N PHE A 69 -21.67 11.28 -6.82
CA PHE A 69 -20.24 11.32 -6.50
C PHE A 69 -19.82 10.12 -5.65
N ALA A 70 -20.53 9.86 -4.55
CA ALA A 70 -20.23 8.75 -3.64
C ALA A 70 -20.29 7.41 -4.37
N PHE A 71 -21.32 7.21 -5.21
CA PHE A 71 -21.43 6.03 -6.06
C PHE A 71 -20.24 5.89 -7.01
N GLY A 72 -19.91 6.94 -7.76
CA GLY A 72 -18.77 6.93 -8.69
C GLY A 72 -17.43 6.66 -7.99
N PHE A 73 -17.19 7.30 -6.84
CA PHE A 73 -15.98 7.09 -6.04
C PHE A 73 -15.89 5.66 -5.49
N SER A 74 -16.98 5.11 -4.95
CA SER A 74 -17.03 3.73 -4.48
C SER A 74 -16.80 2.73 -5.61
N LEU A 75 -17.38 2.97 -6.78
CA LEU A 75 -17.16 2.16 -7.98
C LEU A 75 -15.69 2.19 -8.41
N ALA A 76 -15.08 3.37 -8.47
CA ALA A 76 -13.66 3.52 -8.78
C ALA A 76 -12.77 2.78 -7.77
N THR A 77 -13.09 2.88 -6.48
CA THR A 77 -12.38 2.17 -5.40
C THR A 77 -12.44 0.66 -5.61
N MET A 78 -13.65 0.13 -5.88
CA MET A 78 -13.83 -1.31 -6.10
C MET A 78 -13.09 -1.81 -7.35
N LEU A 79 -13.17 -1.06 -8.45
CA LEU A 79 -12.47 -1.39 -9.70
C LEU A 79 -10.96 -1.28 -9.57
N SER A 80 -10.44 -0.33 -8.79
CA SER A 80 -9.01 -0.20 -8.49
C SER A 80 -8.45 -1.43 -7.76
N ILE A 81 -9.19 -1.94 -6.77
CA ILE A 81 -8.84 -3.17 -6.07
C ILE A 81 -8.84 -4.35 -7.05
N GLY A 82 -9.85 -4.44 -7.92
CA GLY A 82 -9.92 -5.45 -8.98
C GLY A 82 -8.76 -5.35 -9.98
N ALA A 83 -8.42 -4.14 -10.43
CA ALA A 83 -7.31 -3.86 -11.34
C ALA A 83 -5.96 -4.33 -10.77
N SER A 84 -5.83 -4.33 -9.45
CA SER A 84 -4.62 -4.79 -8.78
C SER A 84 -4.36 -6.28 -8.95
N MET A 85 -5.36 -7.10 -9.34
CA MET A 85 -5.20 -8.53 -9.70
C MET A 85 -4.36 -9.34 -8.70
N GLY A 86 -4.45 -9.05 -7.40
CA GLY A 86 -3.66 -9.69 -6.33
C GLY A 86 -2.16 -9.35 -6.30
N GLN A 87 -1.68 -8.44 -7.17
CA GLN A 87 -0.28 -8.05 -7.24
C GLN A 87 0.24 -7.44 -5.93
N GLN A 88 -0.64 -6.80 -5.16
CA GLN A 88 -0.33 -6.28 -3.82
C GLN A 88 0.14 -7.38 -2.85
N THR A 89 -0.52 -8.54 -2.87
CA THR A 89 -0.15 -9.69 -2.05
C THR A 89 1.07 -10.40 -2.62
N ALA A 90 1.15 -10.53 -3.95
CA ALA A 90 2.28 -11.16 -4.62
C ALA A 90 3.60 -10.45 -4.32
N ILE A 91 3.64 -9.11 -4.39
CA ILE A 91 4.89 -8.37 -4.16
C ILE A 91 5.37 -8.43 -2.70
N LEU A 92 4.44 -8.42 -1.74
CA LEU A 92 4.77 -8.55 -0.32
C LEU A 92 5.39 -9.92 0.02
N ARG A 93 5.13 -10.94 -0.81
CA ARG A 93 5.69 -12.28 -0.65
C ARG A 93 6.98 -12.48 -1.44
N PHE A 94 6.96 -12.21 -2.75
CA PHE A 94 8.08 -12.54 -3.64
C PHE A 94 9.28 -11.60 -3.46
N TRP A 95 9.05 -10.35 -3.07
CA TRP A 95 10.17 -9.42 -2.88
C TRP A 95 11.12 -9.87 -1.75
N PRO A 96 10.65 -10.13 -0.50
CA PRO A 96 11.54 -10.64 0.54
C PRO A 96 12.17 -12.00 0.20
N GLU A 97 11.43 -12.87 -0.50
CA GLU A 97 11.91 -14.19 -0.93
C GLU A 97 13.09 -14.07 -1.90
N ASP A 98 12.97 -13.24 -2.93
CA ASP A 98 14.04 -12.97 -3.90
C ASP A 98 15.22 -12.21 -3.29
N GLU A 99 14.96 -11.31 -2.32
CA GLU A 99 15.99 -10.57 -1.60
C GLU A 99 16.87 -11.50 -0.76
N VAL A 100 16.26 -12.40 0.01
CA VAL A 100 16.99 -13.43 0.80
C VAL A 100 17.73 -14.40 -0.11
N ALA A 101 17.17 -14.73 -1.27
CA ALA A 101 17.81 -15.59 -2.26
C ALA A 101 18.93 -14.90 -3.06
N GLY A 102 19.24 -13.62 -2.78
CA GLY A 102 20.31 -12.87 -3.43
C GLY A 102 20.03 -12.57 -4.91
N GLN A 103 18.76 -12.47 -5.31
CA GLN A 103 18.32 -12.32 -6.70
C GLN A 103 17.59 -10.98 -6.93
N PRO A 104 18.27 -9.83 -6.75
CA PRO A 104 17.64 -8.51 -6.81
C PRO A 104 17.05 -8.17 -8.19
N GLU A 105 17.57 -8.75 -9.27
CA GLU A 105 17.02 -8.57 -10.61
C GLU A 105 15.63 -9.21 -10.77
N LYS A 106 15.40 -10.37 -10.14
CA LYS A 106 14.08 -11.02 -10.15
C LYS A 106 13.06 -10.19 -9.40
N ALA A 107 13.43 -9.68 -8.22
CA ALA A 107 12.60 -8.77 -7.44
C ALA A 107 12.23 -7.49 -8.24
N ARG A 108 13.19 -6.89 -8.96
CA ARG A 108 12.94 -5.72 -9.80
C ARG A 108 12.02 -6.04 -10.97
N ASN A 109 12.22 -7.18 -11.62
CA ASN A 109 11.38 -7.62 -12.73
C ASN A 109 9.95 -7.92 -12.27
N ALA A 110 9.77 -8.51 -11.08
CA ALA A 110 8.46 -8.72 -10.47
C ALA A 110 7.71 -7.40 -10.23
N VAL A 111 8.41 -6.36 -9.76
CA VAL A 111 7.83 -5.01 -9.62
C VAL A 111 7.41 -4.45 -10.97
N ARG A 112 8.26 -4.56 -12.00
CA ARG A 112 7.94 -4.05 -13.35
C ARG A 112 6.75 -4.77 -13.97
N SER A 113 6.71 -6.10 -13.88
CA SER A 113 5.58 -6.89 -14.39
C SER A 113 4.30 -6.61 -13.62
N GLY A 114 4.38 -6.44 -12.30
CA GLY A 114 3.22 -6.07 -11.49
C GLY A 114 2.67 -4.69 -11.86
N TRP A 115 3.54 -3.69 -12.05
CA TRP A 115 3.12 -2.37 -12.55
C TRP A 115 2.47 -2.45 -13.92
N ALA A 116 3.06 -3.21 -14.86
CA ALA A 116 2.48 -3.39 -16.19
C ALA A 116 1.08 -4.01 -16.10
N LEU A 117 0.89 -5.05 -15.28
CA LEU A 117 -0.42 -5.68 -15.08
C LEU A 117 -1.44 -4.72 -14.47
N VAL A 118 -1.07 -4.00 -13.41
CA VAL A 118 -1.95 -3.04 -12.72
C VAL A 118 -2.36 -1.90 -13.66
N LEU A 119 -1.42 -1.36 -14.44
CA LEU A 119 -1.70 -0.28 -15.39
C LEU A 119 -2.56 -0.77 -16.55
N ILE A 120 -2.26 -1.94 -17.14
CA ILE A 120 -3.05 -2.50 -18.25
C ILE A 120 -4.48 -2.82 -17.77
N ALA A 121 -4.62 -3.49 -16.62
CA ALA A 121 -5.93 -3.83 -16.07
C ALA A 121 -6.71 -2.57 -15.66
N GLY A 122 -6.05 -1.60 -15.03
CA GLY A 122 -6.65 -0.31 -14.67
C GLY A 122 -7.11 0.48 -15.90
N LEU A 123 -6.28 0.55 -16.95
CA LEU A 123 -6.65 1.17 -18.23
C LEU A 123 -7.83 0.44 -18.89
N ALA A 124 -7.82 -0.89 -18.90
CA ALA A 124 -8.89 -1.68 -19.48
C ALA A 124 -10.22 -1.43 -18.75
N LEU A 125 -10.22 -1.48 -17.42
CA LEU A 125 -11.43 -1.21 -16.61
C LEU A 125 -11.90 0.24 -16.76
N SER A 126 -10.98 1.21 -16.81
CA SER A 126 -11.29 2.61 -17.08
C SER A 126 -11.97 2.77 -18.45
N LEU A 127 -11.40 2.17 -19.50
CA LEU A 127 -11.96 2.21 -20.85
C LEU A 127 -13.34 1.55 -20.93
N ILE A 128 -13.52 0.39 -20.29
CA ILE A 128 -14.82 -0.27 -20.20
C ILE A 128 -15.85 0.68 -19.57
N LEU A 129 -15.49 1.37 -18.49
CA LEU A 129 -16.40 2.29 -17.80
C LEU A 129 -16.75 3.51 -18.67
N VAL A 130 -15.78 4.07 -19.40
CA VAL A 130 -15.99 5.14 -20.38
C VAL A 130 -16.95 4.69 -21.49
N LEU A 131 -16.77 3.48 -22.01
CA LEU A 131 -17.64 2.93 -23.06
C LEU A 131 -19.07 2.71 -22.54
N VAL A 132 -19.22 2.15 -21.34
CA VAL A 132 -20.54 1.97 -20.70
C VAL A 132 -21.22 3.33 -20.51
N ALA A 133 -20.53 4.32 -19.95
CA ALA A 133 -21.07 5.66 -19.75
C ALA A 133 -21.45 6.34 -21.08
N GLY A 134 -20.62 6.19 -22.11
CA GLY A 134 -20.88 6.73 -23.45
C GLY A 134 -22.09 6.09 -24.12
N VAL A 135 -22.25 4.77 -24.02
CA VAL A 135 -23.40 4.05 -24.58
C VAL A 135 -24.70 4.44 -23.87
N LEU A 136 -24.70 4.49 -22.54
CA LEU A 136 -25.87 4.91 -21.77
C LEU A 136 -26.27 6.36 -22.08
N GLY A 137 -25.27 7.27 -22.10
CA GLY A 137 -25.50 8.66 -22.44
C GLY A 137 -25.99 8.87 -23.88
N TRP A 138 -25.56 8.01 -24.81
CA TRP A 138 -26.05 8.01 -26.20
C TRP A 138 -27.52 7.56 -26.28
N ILE A 139 -27.88 6.48 -25.59
CA ILE A 139 -29.24 5.92 -25.60
C ILE A 139 -30.25 6.92 -25.02
N GLU A 140 -29.90 7.60 -23.94
CA GLU A 140 -30.79 8.58 -23.28
C GLU A 140 -30.70 9.98 -23.88
N GLY A 141 -29.75 10.24 -24.77
CA GLY A 141 -29.51 11.56 -25.35
C GLY A 141 -28.97 12.61 -24.36
N ASN A 142 -28.54 12.18 -23.16
CA ASN A 142 -27.99 13.05 -22.13
C ASN A 142 -26.70 12.48 -21.53
N MET A 143 -25.55 12.86 -22.11
CA MET A 143 -24.24 12.43 -21.60
C MET A 143 -23.94 12.94 -20.19
N TRP A 144 -24.48 14.10 -19.80
CA TRP A 144 -24.19 14.73 -18.51
C TRP A 144 -24.78 13.95 -17.33
N ALA A 145 -25.87 13.20 -17.55
CA ALA A 145 -26.44 12.31 -16.53
C ALA A 145 -25.41 11.25 -16.04
N TYR A 146 -24.46 10.87 -16.91
CA TYR A 146 -23.45 9.84 -16.64
C TYR A 146 -22.06 10.41 -16.31
N ALA A 147 -21.95 11.71 -16.05
CA ALA A 147 -20.68 12.37 -15.72
C ALA A 147 -19.93 11.69 -14.55
N HIS A 148 -20.66 11.15 -13.57
CA HIS A 148 -20.10 10.44 -12.41
C HIS A 148 -19.38 9.13 -12.81
N LEU A 149 -19.81 8.44 -13.88
CA LEU A 149 -19.12 7.25 -14.40
C LEU A 149 -17.82 7.62 -15.12
N PHE A 150 -17.80 8.73 -15.87
CA PHE A 150 -16.56 9.24 -16.46
C PHE A 150 -15.55 9.66 -15.39
N ALA A 151 -16.01 10.31 -14.32
CA ALA A 151 -15.19 10.65 -13.16
C ALA A 151 -14.65 9.38 -12.47
N ALA A 152 -15.49 8.36 -12.27
CA ALA A 152 -15.08 7.08 -11.73
C ALA A 152 -13.99 6.43 -12.60
N ALA A 153 -14.19 6.43 -13.92
CA ALA A 153 -13.25 5.85 -14.89
C ALA A 153 -11.87 6.50 -14.79
N LEU A 154 -11.84 7.83 -14.66
CA LEU A 154 -10.61 8.60 -14.49
C LEU A 154 -9.87 8.22 -13.21
N LEU A 155 -10.59 7.90 -12.13
CA LEU A 155 -10.01 7.57 -10.83
C LEU A 155 -9.48 6.13 -10.73
N VAL A 156 -10.01 5.18 -11.51
CA VAL A 156 -9.60 3.75 -11.43
C VAL A 156 -8.08 3.60 -11.55
N LEU A 157 -7.47 4.20 -12.58
CA LEU A 157 -6.05 4.03 -12.88
C LEU A 157 -5.12 4.60 -11.78
N PRO A 158 -5.23 5.88 -11.36
CA PRO A 158 -4.37 6.41 -10.33
C PRO A 158 -4.58 5.71 -8.98
N MET A 159 -5.82 5.32 -8.65
CA MET A 159 -6.08 4.55 -7.43
C MET A 159 -5.40 3.18 -7.47
N ALA A 160 -5.50 2.45 -8.60
CA ALA A 160 -4.88 1.13 -8.73
C ALA A 160 -3.35 1.23 -8.63
N GLY A 161 -2.78 2.27 -9.24
CA GLY A 161 -1.35 2.57 -9.14
C GLY A 161 -0.92 2.90 -7.70
N ALA A 162 -1.66 3.74 -6.99
CA ALA A 162 -1.37 4.09 -5.60
C ALA A 162 -1.42 2.85 -4.68
N GLU A 163 -2.43 2.00 -4.88
CA GLU A 163 -2.63 0.74 -4.15
C GLU A 163 -1.47 -0.23 -4.35
N TYR A 164 -1.02 -0.43 -5.59
CA TYR A 164 0.13 -1.29 -5.87
C TYR A 164 1.46 -0.68 -5.42
N GLY A 165 1.69 0.61 -5.71
CA GLY A 165 2.90 1.32 -5.33
C GLY A 165 3.13 1.34 -3.82
N SER A 166 2.07 1.53 -3.04
CA SER A 166 2.13 1.42 -1.58
C SER A 166 2.55 0.01 -1.14
N SER A 167 2.11 -1.03 -1.84
CA SER A 167 2.48 -2.42 -1.53
C SER A 167 3.95 -2.74 -1.85
N VAL A 168 4.47 -2.18 -2.95
CA VAL A 168 5.89 -2.26 -3.31
C VAL A 168 6.77 -1.58 -2.26
N LEU A 169 6.39 -0.39 -1.79
CA LEU A 169 7.14 0.31 -0.75
C LEU A 169 7.15 -0.48 0.58
N ARG A 170 6.01 -1.09 0.94
CA ARG A 170 5.91 -1.94 2.12
C ARG A 170 6.77 -3.20 2.02
N SER A 171 6.89 -3.81 0.83
CA SER A 171 7.68 -5.04 0.67
C SER A 171 9.18 -4.83 0.86
N GLN A 172 9.67 -3.60 0.64
CA GLN A 172 11.08 -3.23 0.75
C GLN A 172 11.56 -3.00 2.18
N GLY A 173 10.74 -3.28 3.20
CA GLY A 173 11.14 -3.21 4.60
C GLY A 173 11.56 -1.83 5.09
N SER A 174 11.34 -0.77 4.29
CA SER A 174 11.64 0.60 4.69
C SER A 174 10.61 1.03 5.73
N VAL A 175 10.92 0.75 6.99
CA VAL A 175 10.17 1.18 8.19
C VAL A 175 9.96 2.71 8.18
N TRP A 176 10.85 3.45 7.53
CA TRP A 176 10.75 4.91 7.34
C TRP A 176 9.72 5.33 6.28
N SER A 177 9.43 4.51 5.27
CA SER A 177 8.37 4.77 4.28
C SER A 177 7.05 4.04 4.59
N ALA A 178 7.07 3.02 5.45
CA ALA A 178 5.87 2.39 6.02
C ALA A 178 5.06 3.34 6.93
N LEU A 179 5.67 4.46 7.34
CA LEU A 179 5.09 5.54 8.15
C LEU A 179 4.69 6.76 7.32
N VAL A 180 4.86 6.78 6.00
CA VAL A 180 4.33 7.89 5.19
C VAL A 180 2.83 7.65 4.98
N PRO A 181 1.95 8.60 5.38
CA PRO A 181 0.51 8.50 5.16
C PRO A 181 0.21 8.23 3.69
N ARG A 182 -0.82 7.43 3.38
CA ARG A 182 -1.11 6.99 2.00
C ARG A 182 -1.56 8.11 1.03
N ASP A 183 -1.57 9.37 1.47
CA ASP A 183 -2.20 10.51 0.80
C ASP A 183 -1.22 11.64 0.39
N ILE A 184 0.00 11.29 -0.01
CA ILE A 184 0.90 12.19 -0.77
C ILE A 184 1.57 11.46 -1.93
#